data_AF-A0A7J6VN34-F1
#
_entry.id   AF-A0A7J6VN34-F1
#
_cell.length_a   1.000
_cell.length_b   1.000
_cell.length_c   1.000
_cell.angle_alpha   90.00
_cell.angle_beta   90.00
_cell.angle_gamma   90.00
#
_symmetry.space_group_name_H-M   'P 1'
#
loop_
_entity.id
_entity.type
_entity.pdbx_description
1 polymer ?
#
loop_
_entity_poly.entity_id
_entity_poly.type
_entity_poly.pdbx_seq_one_letter_code
_entity_poly.pdbx_strand_id
1 'polypeptide(L)'
;MLSGNGEIIGSIREVQVVSGLPARVSIERLDQLDDESHTINFSMIGGDHALKNYHSTITLHHESEDDGKTILVEAYVVDVPNGNSKEDTCLFVETIIRCNHRSLAWITEKMVLAGSSSR
;
A
#
# COMPACT_ATOMS: atom_id res chain seq x y z
N MET A 1 6.51 -12.02 -9.01
CA MET A 1 7.72 -11.66 -8.25
C MET A 1 8.90 -11.59 -9.19
N LEU A 2 9.77 -10.59 -9.04
CA LEU A 2 11.03 -10.49 -9.80
C LEU A 2 12.22 -11.05 -9.01
N SER A 3 12.20 -10.92 -7.68
CA SER A 3 13.22 -11.49 -6.78
C SER A 3 12.64 -11.73 -5.38
N GLY A 4 13.14 -12.73 -4.66
CA GLY A 4 12.64 -13.12 -3.34
C GLY A 4 11.27 -13.81 -3.36
N ASN A 5 10.72 -14.07 -2.18
CA ASN A 5 9.43 -14.76 -1.98
C ASN A 5 8.31 -13.83 -1.49
N GLY A 6 8.60 -12.55 -1.20
CA GLY A 6 7.63 -11.59 -0.70
C GLY A 6 7.51 -11.54 0.83
N GLU A 7 8.25 -12.39 1.54
CA GLU A 7 8.26 -12.46 3.01
C GLU A 7 9.60 -11.98 3.60
N ILE A 8 10.66 -11.93 2.78
CA ILE A 8 11.97 -11.44 3.20
C ILE A 8 12.22 -10.00 2.72
N ILE A 9 12.83 -9.19 3.57
CA ILE A 9 13.32 -7.84 3.22
C ILE A 9 14.21 -7.92 1.98
N GLY A 10 14.00 -6.98 1.05
CA GLY A 10 14.67 -6.94 -0.23
C GLY A 10 13.96 -7.74 -1.34
N SER A 11 12.87 -8.46 -1.04
CA SER A 11 12.02 -9.05 -2.08
C SER A 11 11.50 -7.97 -3.04
N ILE A 12 11.49 -8.28 -4.34
CA ILE A 12 11.11 -7.35 -5.41
C ILE A 12 9.91 -7.90 -6.18
N ARG A 13 8.86 -7.10 -6.31
CA ARG A 13 7.68 -7.39 -7.13
C ARG A 13 7.57 -6.44 -8.31
N GLU A 14 7.03 -6.94 -9.41
CA GLU A 14 6.53 -6.13 -10.51
C GLU A 14 5.01 -6.08 -10.38
N VAL A 15 4.46 -4.89 -10.36
CA VAL A 15 3.03 -4.63 -10.28
C VAL A 15 2.58 -4.07 -11.62
N GLN A 16 1.65 -4.77 -12.27
CA GLN A 16 0.96 -4.29 -13.46
C GLN A 16 -0.21 -3.42 -13.02
N VAL A 17 -0.18 -2.15 -13.41
CA VAL A 17 -1.21 -1.16 -13.08
C VAL A 17 -2.35 -1.32 -14.08
N VAL A 18 -3.53 -1.70 -13.59
CA VAL A 18 -4.70 -2.04 -14.43
C VAL A 18 -5.77 -0.94 -14.44
N SER A 19 -5.41 0.30 -14.05
CA SER A 19 -6.33 1.43 -13.96
C SER A 19 -6.16 2.41 -15.12
N GLY A 20 -7.12 3.34 -15.29
CA GLY A 20 -7.03 4.46 -16.23
C GLY A 20 -5.94 5.51 -15.89
N LEU A 21 -4.89 5.08 -15.20
CA LEU A 21 -3.72 5.87 -14.87
C LEU A 21 -2.70 5.80 -16.02
N PRO A 22 -1.83 6.82 -16.17
CA PRO A 22 -0.83 6.81 -17.24
C PRO A 22 0.24 5.72 -17.10
N ALA A 23 0.50 5.25 -15.89
CA ALA A 23 1.52 4.24 -15.60
C ALA A 23 0.98 2.83 -15.84
N ARG A 24 1.83 1.94 -16.34
CA ARG A 24 1.52 0.53 -16.60
C ARG A 24 2.25 -0.41 -15.64
N VAL A 25 3.43 -0.03 -15.17
CA VAL A 25 4.29 -0.91 -14.36
C VAL A 25 4.92 -0.14 -13.20
N SER A 26 4.89 -0.75 -12.02
CA SER A 26 5.66 -0.34 -10.83
C SER A 26 6.56 -1.50 -10.41
N ILE A 27 7.83 -1.22 -10.15
CA ILE A 27 8.79 -2.19 -9.60
C ILE A 27 9.03 -1.79 -8.15
N GLU A 28 8.68 -2.67 -7.23
CA GLU A 28 8.60 -2.37 -5.81
C GLU A 28 9.46 -3.32 -4.99
N ARG A 29 10.10 -2.79 -3.95
CA ARG A 29 10.93 -3.56 -3.02
C ARG A 29 10.31 -3.51 -1.63
N LEU A 30 10.25 -4.67 -0.97
CA LEU A 30 9.91 -4.77 0.45
C LEU A 30 11.08 -4.27 1.30
N ASP A 31 10.89 -3.22 2.08
CA ASP A 31 11.93 -2.65 2.94
C ASP A 31 11.78 -3.07 4.39
N GLN A 32 10.56 -3.37 4.85
CA GLN A 32 10.28 -3.90 6.18
C GLN A 32 9.00 -4.74 6.16
N LEU A 33 9.01 -5.83 6.93
CA LEU A 33 7.84 -6.63 7.27
C LEU A 33 7.98 -7.06 8.74
N ASP A 34 7.07 -6.60 9.58
CA ASP A 34 7.06 -6.87 11.01
C ASP A 34 5.66 -7.31 11.43
N ASP A 35 5.52 -8.61 11.69
CA ASP A 35 4.26 -9.24 12.08
C ASP A 35 3.85 -8.91 13.52
N GLU A 36 4.81 -8.58 14.40
CA GLU A 36 4.52 -8.25 15.81
C GLU A 36 3.92 -6.86 15.94
N SER A 37 4.50 -5.88 15.24
CA SER A 37 3.98 -4.50 15.22
C SER A 37 2.96 -4.23 14.11
N HIS A 38 2.61 -5.25 13.31
CA HIS A 38 1.75 -5.15 12.14
C HIS A 38 2.13 -4.02 11.18
N THR A 39 3.44 -3.94 10.86
CA THR A 39 4.02 -2.89 10.03
C THR A 39 4.60 -3.47 8.75
N ILE A 40 4.31 -2.83 7.62
CA ILE A 40 4.94 -3.10 6.33
C ILE A 40 5.47 -1.81 5.72
N ASN A 41 6.67 -1.85 5.15
CA ASN A 41 7.27 -0.71 4.45
C ASN A 41 7.77 -1.17 3.08
N PHE A 42 7.52 -0.37 2.04
CA PHE A 42 7.99 -0.66 0.70
C PHE A 42 8.33 0.60 -0.08
N SER A 43 9.19 0.44 -1.09
CA SER A 43 9.63 1.52 -1.97
C SER A 43 9.38 1.18 -3.42
N MET A 44 9.01 2.18 -4.22
CA MET A 44 9.02 2.07 -5.68
C MET A 44 10.44 2.36 -6.19
N ILE A 45 11.10 1.33 -6.71
CA ILE A 45 12.50 1.38 -7.17
C ILE A 45 12.63 1.45 -8.69
N GLY A 46 11.52 1.36 -9.43
CA GLY A 46 11.47 1.47 -10.88
C GLY A 46 10.03 1.39 -11.40
N GLY A 47 9.87 1.48 -12.72
CA GLY A 47 8.55 1.53 -13.36
C GLY A 47 8.45 2.66 -14.36
N ASP A 48 7.25 2.87 -14.90
CA ASP A 48 6.94 3.94 -15.87
C ASP A 48 6.09 5.09 -15.27
N HIS A 49 5.94 5.12 -13.95
CA HIS A 49 5.29 6.21 -13.21
C HIS A 49 6.24 7.37 -12.89
N ALA A 50 5.66 8.54 -12.61
CA ALA A 50 6.41 9.73 -12.22
C ALA A 50 6.80 9.78 -10.72
N LEU A 51 6.29 8.84 -9.90
CA LEU A 51 6.48 8.79 -8.44
C LEU A 51 7.87 8.30 -8.04
N LYS A 52 8.89 9.13 -8.25
CA LYS A 52 10.28 8.81 -7.89
C LYS A 52 10.48 8.87 -6.37
N ASN A 53 11.38 8.02 -5.88
CA ASN A 53 11.71 7.92 -4.46
C ASN A 53 10.46 7.79 -3.57
N TYR A 54 9.43 7.08 -4.07
CA TYR A 54 8.25 6.78 -3.28
C TYR A 54 8.60 5.73 -2.23
N HIS A 55 8.31 6.03 -0.97
CA HIS A 55 8.40 5.10 0.15
C HIS A 55 7.10 5.17 0.93
N SER A 56 6.48 4.03 1.25
CA SER A 56 5.24 3.96 2.02
C SER A 56 5.34 2.97 3.15
N THR A 57 4.95 3.43 4.34
CA THR A 57 4.82 2.65 5.55
C THR A 57 3.33 2.50 5.90
N ILE A 58 2.87 1.27 6.03
CA ILE A 58 1.51 0.93 6.44
C ILE A 58 1.58 0.25 7.80
N THR A 59 0.73 0.68 8.73
CA THR A 59 0.61 0.13 10.08
C THR A 59 -0.85 -0.15 10.41
N LEU A 60 -1.09 -1.21 11.17
CA LEU A 60 -2.42 -1.59 11.65
C LEU A 60 -2.49 -1.47 13.17
N HIS A 61 -3.57 -0.87 13.66
CA HIS A 61 -3.82 -0.61 15.08
C HIS A 61 -5.22 -1.07 15.46
N HIS A 62 -5.41 -1.45 16.72
CA HIS A 62 -6.75 -1.68 17.27
C HIS A 62 -7.35 -0.36 17.73
N GLU A 63 -8.61 -0.06 17.37
CA GLU A 63 -9.29 1.16 17.86
C GLU A 63 -9.53 1.07 19.38
N SER A 64 -9.88 -0.12 19.86
CA SER A 64 -9.88 -0.51 21.27
C SER A 64 -9.79 -2.04 21.35
N GLU A 65 -9.39 -2.59 22.50
CA GLU A 65 -9.28 -4.05 22.66
C GLU A 65 -10.63 -4.79 22.52
N ASP A 66 -11.76 -4.08 22.74
CA ASP A 66 -13.09 -4.69 22.81
C ASP A 66 -13.97 -4.51 21.56
N ASP A 67 -13.69 -3.52 20.69
CA ASP A 67 -14.58 -3.18 19.55
C ASP A 67 -14.29 -4.01 18.29
N GLY A 68 -13.17 -4.75 18.25
CA GLY A 68 -12.81 -5.60 17.11
C GLY A 68 -12.54 -4.84 15.81
N LYS A 69 -12.40 -3.51 15.87
CA LYS A 69 -12.13 -2.65 14.72
C LYS A 69 -10.63 -2.40 14.56
N THR A 70 -10.22 -2.35 13.30
CA THR A 70 -8.84 -2.07 12.90
C THR A 70 -8.74 -0.69 12.26
N ILE A 71 -7.78 0.10 12.73
CA ILE A 71 -7.36 1.36 12.12
C ILE A 71 -6.13 1.08 11.27
N LEU A 72 -6.21 1.41 9.98
CA LEU A 72 -5.07 1.39 9.07
C LEU A 72 -4.53 2.80 8.90
N VAL A 73 -3.23 2.96 9.07
CA VAL A 73 -2.51 4.21 8.80
C VAL A 73 -1.46 3.94 7.73
N GLU A 74 -1.52 4.69 6.63
CA GLU A 74 -0.47 4.70 5.59
C GLU A 74 0.17 6.08 5.54
N ALA A 75 1.49 6.12 5.72
CA ALA A 75 2.31 7.30 5.57
C ALA A 75 3.24 7.11 4.38
N TYR A 76 3.47 8.18 3.60
CA TYR A 76 4.33 8.11 2.43
C TYR A 76 5.23 9.34 2.30
N VAL A 77 6.33 9.16 1.59
CA VAL A 77 7.17 10.23 1.07
C VAL A 77 7.41 9.98 -0.41
N VAL A 78 7.40 11.04 -1.22
CA VAL A 78 7.60 10.97 -2.66
C VAL A 78 8.16 12.29 -3.17
N ASP A 79 8.95 12.24 -4.23
CA ASP A 79 9.39 13.45 -4.92
C ASP A 79 8.22 14.10 -5.68
N VAL A 80 8.18 15.42 -5.69
CA VAL A 80 7.28 16.18 -6.58
C VAL A 80 7.88 16.16 -7.98
N PRO A 81 7.20 15.57 -8.99
CA PRO A 81 7.74 15.52 -10.34
C PRO A 81 7.88 16.92 -10.94
N ASN A 82 8.92 17.15 -11.73
CA ASN A 82 9.12 18.42 -12.43
C ASN A 82 7.86 18.83 -13.21
N GLY A 83 7.42 20.07 -13.03
CA GLY A 83 6.22 20.61 -13.67
C GLY A 83 4.91 20.31 -12.95
N ASN A 84 4.93 19.58 -11.82
CA ASN A 84 3.75 19.39 -10.97
C ASN A 84 3.86 20.23 -9.70
N SER A 85 2.71 20.60 -9.14
CA SER A 85 2.65 21.17 -7.80
C SER A 85 2.72 20.06 -6.74
N LYS A 86 3.05 20.43 -5.50
CA LYS A 86 2.99 19.52 -4.37
C LYS A 86 1.56 19.03 -4.16
N GLU A 87 0.60 19.92 -4.26
CA GLU A 87 -0.82 19.68 -4.05
C GLU A 87 -1.36 18.67 -5.05
N ASP A 88 -1.03 18.81 -6.34
CA ASP A 88 -1.44 17.86 -7.38
C ASP A 88 -0.80 16.48 -7.16
N THR A 89 0.47 16.45 -6.76
CA THR A 89 1.19 15.21 -6.47
C THR A 89 0.57 14.49 -5.27
N CYS A 90 0.31 15.21 -4.19
CA CYS A 90 -0.37 14.67 -3.00
C CYS A 90 -1.76 14.16 -3.35
N LEU A 91 -2.58 14.96 -4.04
CA LEU A 91 -3.94 14.57 -4.43
C LEU A 91 -3.95 13.29 -5.27
N PHE A 92 -3.00 13.15 -6.20
CA PHE A 92 -2.85 11.96 -7.02
C PHE A 92 -2.55 10.71 -6.17
N VAL A 93 -1.53 10.80 -5.32
CA VAL A 93 -1.11 9.69 -4.46
C VAL A 93 -2.20 9.32 -3.45
N GLU A 94 -2.77 10.31 -2.76
CA GLU A 94 -3.85 10.12 -1.79
C GLU A 94 -5.10 9.49 -2.43
N THR A 95 -5.40 9.84 -3.68
CA THR A 95 -6.51 9.22 -4.41
C THR A 95 -6.28 7.71 -4.60
N ILE A 96 -5.07 7.30 -4.94
CA ILE A 96 -4.70 5.88 -5.10
C ILE A 96 -4.76 5.17 -3.74
N ILE A 97 -4.11 5.73 -2.72
CA ILE A 97 -4.09 5.17 -1.35
C ILE A 97 -5.52 4.97 -0.84
N ARG A 98 -6.38 5.99 -0.97
CA ARG A 98 -7.78 5.92 -0.54
C ARG A 98 -8.58 4.85 -1.28
N CYS A 99 -8.31 4.65 -2.58
CA CYS A 99 -8.95 3.57 -3.33
C CYS A 99 -8.51 2.20 -2.80
N ASN A 100 -7.21 2.03 -2.54
CA ASN A 100 -6.65 0.79 -2.00
C ASN A 100 -7.21 0.49 -0.61
N HIS A 101 -7.24 1.47 0.30
CA HIS A 101 -7.78 1.30 1.66
C HIS A 101 -9.26 0.96 1.65
N ARG A 102 -10.06 1.64 0.82
CA ARG A 102 -11.49 1.32 0.70
C ARG A 102 -11.71 -0.10 0.18
N SER A 103 -10.91 -0.53 -0.79
CA SER A 103 -10.97 -1.90 -1.30
C SER A 103 -10.56 -2.90 -0.22
N LEU A 104 -9.50 -2.62 0.53
CA LEU A 104 -9.01 -3.48 1.60
C LEU A 104 -10.09 -3.65 2.69
N ALA A 105 -10.64 -2.55 3.20
CA ALA A 105 -11.72 -2.58 4.19
C ALA A 105 -12.91 -3.42 3.72
N TRP A 106 -13.36 -3.21 2.48
CA TRP A 106 -14.47 -3.97 1.90
C TRP A 106 -14.18 -5.48 1.79
N ILE A 107 -12.95 -5.87 1.41
CA ILE A 107 -12.55 -7.27 1.34
C ILE A 107 -12.49 -7.88 2.74
N THR A 108 -11.85 -7.20 3.70
CA THR A 108 -11.63 -7.74 5.05
C THR A 108 -12.93 -7.85 5.83
N GLU A 109 -13.82 -6.87 5.75
CA GLU A 109 -15.16 -6.93 6.38
C GLU A 109 -15.97 -8.12 5.84
N LYS A 110 -15.91 -8.37 4.53
CA LYS A 110 -16.56 -9.54 3.92
C LYS A 110 -15.97 -10.86 4.39
N MET A 111 -14.64 -10.94 4.55
CA MET A 111 -13.98 -12.14 5.08
C MET A 111 -14.45 -12.46 6.50
N VAL A 112 -14.60 -11.43 7.35
CA VAL A 112 -15.13 -11.59 8.72
C VAL A 112 -16.57 -12.11 8.71
N LEU A 113 -17.43 -11.57 7.85
CA LEU A 113 -18.83 -12.01 7.70
C LEU A 113 -18.95 -13.45 7.16
N ALA A 114 -18.07 -13.84 6.23
CA ALA A 114 -18.05 -15.20 5.69
C ALA A 114 -17.54 -16.23 6.71
N GLY A 115 -16.51 -15.87 7.49
CA GLY A 115 -15.96 -16.71 8.56
C GLY A 115 -16.90 -16.87 9.76
N SER A 116 -17.83 -15.94 9.97
CA SER A 116 -18.86 -16.04 11.03
C SER A 116 -20.09 -16.85 10.60
N SER A 117 -20.31 -17.12 9.31
CA SER A 117 -21.36 -18.02 8.82
C SER A 117 -20.96 -19.51 8.82
N SER A 118 -19.70 -19.82 9.15
CA SER A 118 -19.14 -21.18 9.17
C SER A 118 -18.84 -21.68 10.60
N ARG A 119 -19.36 -20.99 11.62
CA ARG A 119 -19.34 -21.41 13.04
C ARG A 119 -20.74 -21.71 13.54
#